data_AF-A0A1I5VGM7-F1
#
_entry.id   AF-A0A1I5VGM7-F1
#
_cell.length_a   1.000
_cell.length_b   1.000
_cell.length_c   1.000
_cell.angle_alpha   90.00
_cell.angle_beta   90.00
_cell.angle_gamma   90.00
#
_symmetry.space_group_name_H-M   'P 1'
#
loop_
_entity.id
_entity.type
_entity.pdbx_description
1 polymer ?
#
loop_
_entity_poly.entity_id
_entity_poly.type
_entity_poly.pdbx_seq_one_letter_code
_entity_poly.pdbx_strand_id
1 'polypeptide(L)'
;MARLFHQSQEAAVARLEEIVGELGIDCNFRRLGIRPKAARDQRQEEFDAARTIGAAAKLVTGVPLKGFEKAPVIRYPNQATFHPLRYLRGLVAAIRERGGLIFANSTVVTLKHRERRIIAASHAVVATNSPINNRFRLHTKTSPYRTYAMAFTLPHGFFQTCSSGTLAIPVRSDRSVDPLASANFG
;
A
#
# COMPACT_ATOMS: atom_id res chain seq x y z
N MET A 1 16.47 9.14 7.58
CA MET A 1 15.09 8.95 7.07
C MET A 1 14.84 7.55 6.53
N ALA A 2 15.70 6.98 5.66
CA ALA A 2 15.47 5.66 5.06
C ALA A 2 15.32 4.51 6.08
N ARG A 3 16.14 4.47 7.14
CA ARG A 3 16.00 3.48 8.24
C ARG A 3 14.65 3.57 8.95
N LEU A 4 14.20 4.77 9.31
CA LEU A 4 12.91 5.00 9.96
C LEU A 4 11.74 4.56 9.06
N PHE A 5 11.83 4.86 7.77
CA PHE A 5 10.83 4.40 6.81
C PHE A 5 10.78 2.87 6.75
N HIS A 6 11.92 2.20 6.67
CA HIS A 6 11.99 0.74 6.65
C HIS A 6 11.39 0.12 7.92
N GLN A 7 11.79 0.60 9.10
CA GLN A 7 11.25 0.16 10.38
C GLN A 7 9.73 0.40 10.48
N SER A 8 9.25 1.53 9.97
CA SER A 8 7.81 1.84 9.92
C SER A 8 7.05 0.84 9.05
N GLN A 9 7.60 0.44 7.90
CA GLN A 9 6.99 -0.57 7.03
C GLN A 9 6.97 -1.95 7.69
N GLU A 10 8.05 -2.37 8.35
CA GLU A 10 8.09 -3.64 9.07
C GLU A 10 7.09 -3.67 10.23
N ALA A 11 7.04 -2.59 11.01
CA ALA A 11 6.08 -2.42 12.10
C ALA A 11 4.63 -2.43 11.59
N ALA A 12 4.36 -1.82 10.43
CA ALA A 12 3.03 -1.84 9.83
C ALA A 12 2.58 -3.27 9.44
N VAL A 13 3.48 -4.08 8.89
CA VAL A 13 3.15 -5.47 8.55
C VAL A 13 2.94 -6.31 9.82
N ALA A 14 3.78 -6.15 10.84
CA ALA A 14 3.60 -6.81 12.13
C ALA A 14 2.25 -6.43 12.77
N ARG A 15 1.92 -5.13 12.80
CA ARG A 15 0.65 -4.66 13.36
C ARG A 15 -0.55 -5.20 12.60
N LEU A 16 -0.45 -5.35 11.28
CA LEU A 16 -1.50 -5.94 10.48
C LEU A 16 -1.74 -7.40 10.85
N GLU A 17 -0.67 -8.19 11.01
CA GLU A 17 -0.77 -9.59 11.43
C GLU A 17 -1.43 -9.73 12.81
N GLU A 18 -1.02 -8.88 13.77
CA GLU A 18 -1.65 -8.82 15.10
C GLU A 18 -3.15 -8.55 15.00
N ILE A 19 -3.55 -7.50 14.27
CA ILE A 19 -4.96 -7.13 14.11
C ILE A 19 -5.77 -8.27 13.46
N VAL A 20 -5.21 -8.90 12.43
CA VAL A 20 -5.85 -10.04 11.75
C VAL A 20 -6.06 -11.20 12.72
N GLY A 21 -5.06 -11.52 13.54
CA GLY A 21 -5.15 -12.57 14.56
C GLY A 21 -6.14 -12.23 15.68
N GLU A 22 -6.03 -11.03 16.26
CA GLU A 22 -6.88 -10.54 17.36
C GLU A 22 -8.37 -10.49 16.97
N LEU A 23 -8.67 -10.05 15.75
CA LEU A 23 -10.04 -9.85 15.27
C LEU A 23 -10.56 -11.01 14.41
N GLY A 24 -9.75 -12.04 14.16
CA GLY A 24 -10.15 -13.20 13.33
C GLY A 24 -10.53 -12.82 11.89
N ILE A 25 -9.85 -11.85 11.29
CA ILE A 25 -10.24 -11.32 9.96
C ILE A 25 -9.77 -12.25 8.85
N ASP A 26 -10.72 -12.86 8.12
CA ASP A 26 -10.41 -13.61 6.88
C ASP A 26 -10.09 -12.66 5.71
N CYS A 27 -8.84 -12.18 5.67
CA CYS A 27 -8.32 -11.36 4.58
C CYS A 27 -7.27 -12.07 3.72
N ASN A 28 -7.19 -13.40 3.77
CA ASN A 28 -6.15 -14.19 3.08
C ASN A 28 -4.73 -13.70 3.43
N PHE A 29 -4.50 -13.28 4.68
CA PHE A 29 -3.19 -12.84 5.11
C PHE A 29 -2.20 -14.01 5.02
N ARG A 30 -1.05 -13.75 4.41
CA ARG A 30 0.08 -14.70 4.42
C ARG A 30 1.41 -13.96 4.39
N ARG A 31 2.36 -14.45 5.18
CA ARG A 31 3.77 -14.07 5.05
C ARG A 31 4.32 -14.61 3.73
N LEU A 32 5.08 -13.77 3.04
CA LEU A 32 5.71 -14.09 1.78
C LEU A 32 7.19 -14.37 2.01
N GLY A 33 7.66 -15.50 1.47
CA GLY A 33 9.07 -15.86 1.51
C GLY A 33 9.92 -15.00 0.55
N ILE A 34 9.42 -14.75 -0.67
CA ILE A 34 10.15 -14.08 -1.74
C ILE A 34 9.15 -13.25 -2.56
N ARG A 35 9.45 -11.97 -2.79
CA ARG A 35 8.81 -11.20 -3.85
C ARG A 35 9.90 -10.77 -4.83
N PRO A 36 9.98 -11.37 -6.03
CA PRO A 36 10.88 -10.88 -7.05
C PRO A 36 10.45 -9.47 -7.46
N LYS A 37 11.30 -8.48 -7.18
CA LYS A 37 11.19 -7.17 -7.80
C LYS A 37 11.93 -7.27 -9.14
N ALA A 38 11.18 -7.32 -10.24
CA ALA A 38 11.75 -7.17 -11.57
C ALA A 38 12.15 -5.69 -11.74
N ALA A 39 13.42 -5.38 -11.48
CA ALA A 39 14.01 -4.09 -11.82
C ALA A 39 15.26 -4.33 -12.67
N ARG A 40 15.27 -3.73 -13.86
CA ARG A 40 16.41 -3.70 -14.77
C ARG A 40 17.53 -2.84 -14.14
N ASP A 41 18.76 -3.30 -14.33
CA ASP A 41 20.07 -2.63 -14.19
C ASP A 41 20.53 -1.99 -12.86
N GLN A 42 19.67 -1.71 -11.86
CA GLN A 42 20.08 -1.03 -10.60
C GLN A 42 20.09 -1.90 -9.32
N ARG A 43 20.18 -3.24 -9.45
CA ARG A 43 20.01 -4.17 -8.31
C ARG A 43 21.13 -4.08 -7.25
N GLN A 44 22.36 -3.80 -7.65
CA GLN A 44 23.48 -3.74 -6.71
C GLN A 44 23.38 -2.48 -5.83
N GLU A 45 23.08 -1.33 -6.44
CA GLU A 45 22.88 -0.06 -5.74
C GLU A 45 21.71 -0.12 -4.75
N GLU A 46 20.56 -0.69 -5.15
CA GLU A 46 19.41 -0.87 -4.24
C GLU A 46 19.75 -1.80 -3.08
N PHE A 47 20.52 -2.87 -3.32
CA PHE A 47 20.97 -3.79 -2.28
C PHE A 47 21.95 -3.13 -1.31
N ASP A 48 22.94 -2.39 -1.81
CA ASP A 48 23.92 -1.69 -0.99
C ASP A 48 23.27 -0.59 -0.13
N ALA A 49 22.27 0.11 -0.68
CA ALA A 49 21.44 1.05 0.06
C ALA A 49 20.64 0.35 1.17
N ALA A 50 20.00 -0.79 0.88
CA ALA A 50 19.25 -1.58 1.86
C ALA A 50 20.16 -2.08 3.01
N ARG A 51 21.38 -2.52 2.67
CA ARG A 51 22.38 -2.94 3.67
C ARG A 51 22.81 -1.78 4.57
N THR A 52 23.03 -0.59 4.00
CA THR A 52 23.45 0.61 4.74
C THR A 52 22.45 0.98 5.85
N ILE A 53 21.15 0.77 5.60
CA ILE A 53 20.11 1.06 6.60
C ILE A 53 19.88 -0.08 7.61
N GLY A 54 20.54 -1.23 7.42
CA GLY A 54 20.40 -2.41 8.27
C GLY A 54 19.22 -3.31 7.91
N ALA A 55 18.66 -3.19 6.69
CA ALA A 55 17.59 -4.06 6.24
C ALA A 55 18.11 -5.49 6.06
N ALA A 56 17.32 -6.49 6.46
CA ALA A 56 17.66 -7.91 6.31
C ALA A 56 17.55 -8.43 4.86
N ALA A 57 17.70 -7.54 3.87
CA ALA A 57 17.63 -7.84 2.46
C ALA A 57 18.74 -8.83 2.06
N LYS A 58 18.42 -9.75 1.15
CA LYS A 58 19.38 -10.72 0.58
C LYS A 58 19.36 -10.61 -0.93
N LEU A 59 20.54 -10.56 -1.54
CA LEU A 59 20.67 -10.76 -2.98
C LEU A 59 20.63 -12.27 -3.27
N VAL A 60 19.67 -12.72 -4.06
CA VAL A 60 19.52 -14.12 -4.48
C VAL A 60 19.49 -14.19 -6.00
N THR A 61 19.85 -15.34 -6.57
CA THR A 61 19.78 -15.55 -8.02
C THR A 61 18.66 -16.52 -8.33
N GLY A 62 17.79 -16.11 -9.24
CA GLY A 62 16.70 -16.93 -9.72
C GLY A 62 15.43 -16.83 -8.89
N VAL A 63 14.31 -16.93 -9.58
CA VAL A 63 13.00 -17.25 -8.98
C VAL A 63 12.32 -18.34 -9.81
N PRO A 64 11.38 -19.11 -9.22
CA PRO A 64 10.62 -20.14 -9.92
C PRO A 64 9.57 -19.51 -10.83
N LEU A 65 10.03 -18.69 -11.78
CA LEU A 65 9.29 -17.98 -12.80
C LEU A 65 10.04 -18.17 -14.11
N LYS A 66 9.34 -18.67 -15.13
CA LYS A 66 9.92 -18.96 -16.44
C LYS A 66 10.63 -17.72 -17.02
N GLY A 67 11.89 -17.85 -17.37
CA GLY A 67 12.73 -16.76 -17.91
C GLY A 67 13.39 -15.87 -16.84
N PHE A 68 13.21 -16.18 -15.56
CA PHE A 68 13.79 -15.46 -14.43
C PHE A 68 14.61 -16.38 -13.50
N GLU A 69 14.92 -17.60 -13.92
CA GLU A 69 15.66 -18.61 -13.17
C GLU A 69 17.11 -18.19 -12.88
N LYS A 70 17.66 -17.28 -13.69
CA LYS A 70 19.00 -16.70 -13.50
C LYS A 70 18.98 -15.22 -13.15
N ALA A 71 17.80 -14.63 -12.96
CA ALA A 71 17.68 -13.20 -12.70
C ALA A 71 18.13 -12.88 -11.26
N PRO A 72 19.00 -11.89 -11.03
CA PRO A 72 19.28 -11.41 -9.68
C PRO A 72 18.02 -10.84 -9.02
N VAL A 73 17.76 -11.14 -7.77
CA VAL A 73 16.56 -10.72 -7.06
C VAL A 73 16.96 -10.24 -5.67
N ILE A 74 16.42 -9.09 -5.27
CA ILE A 74 16.52 -8.65 -3.88
C ILE A 74 15.33 -9.25 -3.12
N ARG A 75 15.64 -10.07 -2.12
CA ARG A 75 14.68 -10.71 -1.23
C ARG A 75 14.64 -9.94 0.08
N TYR A 76 13.50 -9.32 0.36
CA TYR A 76 13.18 -8.81 1.69
C TYR A 76 12.44 -9.89 2.49
N PRO A 77 12.93 -10.29 3.67
CA PRO A 77 12.22 -11.23 4.52
C PRO A 77 10.96 -10.58 5.11
N ASN A 78 10.08 -11.39 5.69
CA ASN A 78 8.91 -10.95 6.45
C ASN A 78 7.93 -10.06 5.69
N GLN A 79 7.94 -10.08 4.36
CA GLN A 79 6.90 -9.43 3.57
C GLN A 79 5.57 -10.15 3.76
N ALA A 80 4.46 -9.50 3.44
CA ALA A 80 3.14 -10.12 3.49
C ALA A 80 2.28 -9.72 2.30
N THR A 81 1.21 -10.48 2.09
CA THR A 81 0.10 -10.12 1.22
C THR A 81 -1.21 -10.47 1.90
N PHE A 82 -2.23 -9.69 1.58
CA PHE A 82 -3.58 -9.83 2.10
C PHE A 82 -4.55 -9.14 1.12
N HIS A 83 -5.84 -9.38 1.28
CA HIS A 83 -6.91 -8.79 0.51
C HIS A 83 -7.41 -7.49 1.18
N PRO A 84 -7.12 -6.30 0.65
CA PRO A 84 -7.38 -5.03 1.34
C PRO A 84 -8.86 -4.79 1.67
N LEU A 85 -9.77 -5.10 0.75
CA LEU A 85 -11.21 -4.90 0.98
C LEU A 85 -11.79 -5.86 2.05
N ARG A 86 -11.32 -7.11 2.11
CA ARG A 86 -11.73 -8.05 3.17
C ARG A 86 -11.21 -7.59 4.53
N TYR A 87 -9.97 -7.12 4.57
CA TYR A 87 -9.39 -6.51 5.76
C TYR A 87 -10.19 -5.31 6.26
N LEU A 88 -10.51 -4.37 5.37
CA LEU A 88 -11.35 -3.21 5.71
C LEU A 88 -12.74 -3.60 6.18
N ARG A 89 -13.36 -4.63 5.58
CA ARG A 89 -14.66 -5.14 6.03
C ARG A 89 -14.58 -5.69 7.46
N GLY A 90 -13.55 -6.45 7.79
CA GLY A 90 -13.30 -6.95 9.14
C GLY A 90 -13.11 -5.82 10.15
N LEU A 91 -12.30 -4.80 9.80
CA LEU A 91 -12.12 -3.62 10.65
C LEU A 91 -13.43 -2.87 10.91
N VAL A 92 -14.24 -2.66 9.86
CA VAL A 92 -15.55 -1.98 9.98
C VAL A 92 -16.48 -2.75 10.91
N ALA A 93 -16.53 -4.08 10.82
CA ALA A 93 -17.31 -4.92 11.72
C ALA A 93 -16.84 -4.76 13.17
N ALA A 94 -15.53 -4.92 13.41
CA ALA A 94 -14.96 -4.80 14.75
C ALA A 94 -15.16 -3.42 15.39
N ILE A 95 -15.11 -2.33 14.61
CA ILE A 95 -15.40 -0.98 15.09
C ILE A 95 -16.86 -0.87 15.55
N ARG A 96 -17.80 -1.39 14.76
CA ARG A 96 -19.24 -1.35 15.07
C ARG A 96 -19.59 -2.17 16.30
N GLU A 97 -19.01 -3.36 16.43
CA GLU A 97 -19.19 -4.24 17.60
C GLU A 97 -18.73 -3.57 18.89
N ARG A 98 -17.70 -2.70 18.82
CA ARG A 98 -17.20 -1.92 19.95
C ARG A 98 -17.94 -0.59 20.16
N GLY A 99 -19.09 -0.39 19.49
CA GLY A 99 -19.93 0.80 19.61
C GLY A 99 -19.46 2.01 18.78
N GLY A 100 -18.48 1.82 17.89
CA GLY A 100 -18.02 2.88 16.99
C GLY A 100 -19.04 3.21 15.90
N LEU A 101 -19.22 4.50 15.62
CA LEU A 101 -20.13 4.99 14.60
C LEU A 101 -19.37 5.26 13.29
N ILE A 102 -19.91 4.77 12.17
CA ILE A 102 -19.32 4.95 10.84
C ILE A 102 -20.37 5.57 9.93
N PHE A 103 -20.08 6.78 9.45
CA PHE A 103 -20.93 7.54 8.54
C PHE A 103 -20.36 7.47 7.12
N ALA A 104 -20.97 6.65 6.27
CA ALA A 104 -20.68 6.64 4.83
C ALA A 104 -21.41 7.80 4.13
N ASN A 105 -20.95 8.19 2.94
CA ASN A 105 -21.55 9.25 2.11
C ASN A 105 -21.75 10.59 2.84
N SER A 106 -20.91 10.86 3.85
CA SER A 106 -21.00 12.04 4.72
C SER A 106 -19.69 12.82 4.64
N THR A 107 -19.53 13.63 3.59
CA THR A 107 -18.28 14.35 3.33
C THR A 107 -18.05 15.45 4.36
N VAL A 108 -16.88 15.42 5.03
CA VAL A 108 -16.48 16.49 5.95
C VAL A 108 -15.99 17.70 5.15
N VAL A 109 -16.74 18.81 5.22
CA VAL A 109 -16.43 20.05 4.47
C VAL A 109 -15.53 21.00 5.26
N THR A 110 -15.68 21.06 6.59
CA THR A 110 -14.93 22.04 7.40
C THR A 110 -14.65 21.52 8.80
N LEU A 111 -13.41 21.67 9.25
CA LEU A 111 -12.99 21.47 10.63
C LEU A 111 -12.81 22.82 11.31
N LYS A 112 -13.50 23.07 12.43
CA LYS A 112 -13.33 24.28 13.24
C LYS A 112 -13.16 23.92 14.71
N HIS A 113 -12.40 24.73 15.41
CA HIS A 113 -12.11 24.57 16.84
C HIS A 113 -13.03 25.50 17.65
N ARG A 114 -13.69 24.96 18.70
CA ARG A 114 -14.52 25.73 19.67
C ARG A 114 -15.79 26.41 19.13
N GLU A 115 -16.50 25.78 18.18
CA GLU A 115 -17.86 26.19 17.78
C GLU A 115 -18.85 25.01 17.96
N ARG A 116 -20.10 25.29 18.36
CA ARG A 116 -21.19 24.27 18.49
C ARG A 116 -21.51 23.68 17.12
N ARG A 117 -21.44 22.34 16.98
CA ARG A 117 -21.63 21.63 15.71
C ARG A 117 -22.30 20.27 15.89
N ILE A 118 -22.73 19.70 14.76
CA ILE A 118 -23.44 18.42 14.60
C ILE A 118 -22.66 17.24 15.22
N ILE A 119 -21.32 17.27 15.17
CA ILE A 119 -20.44 16.28 15.82
C ILE A 119 -19.30 17.04 16.52
N ALA A 120 -19.08 16.76 17.81
CA ALA A 120 -18.02 17.35 18.62
C ALA A 120 -17.12 16.25 19.20
N ALA A 121 -15.80 16.49 19.20
CA ALA A 121 -14.80 15.56 19.74
C ALA A 121 -13.60 16.34 20.29
N SER A 122 -12.95 15.81 21.32
CA SER A 122 -11.73 16.39 21.90
C SER A 122 -10.50 16.23 21.00
N HIS A 123 -10.50 15.19 20.16
CA HIS A 123 -9.42 14.86 19.23
C HIS A 123 -9.99 14.53 17.85
N ALA A 124 -9.26 14.89 16.79
CA ALA A 124 -9.63 14.62 15.42
C ALA A 124 -8.40 14.16 14.62
N VAL A 125 -8.55 13.08 13.85
CA VAL A 125 -7.52 12.54 12.96
C VAL A 125 -8.00 12.70 11.52
N VAL A 126 -7.18 13.33 10.67
CA VAL A 126 -7.46 13.50 9.24
C VAL A 126 -6.68 12.47 8.45
N ALA A 127 -7.36 11.43 7.97
CA ALA A 127 -6.76 10.31 7.22
C ALA A 127 -7.29 10.22 5.77
N THR A 128 -7.55 11.36 5.12
CA THR A 128 -8.20 11.46 3.79
C THR A 128 -7.25 11.33 2.60
N ASN A 129 -6.01 10.86 2.82
CA ASN A 129 -4.88 10.85 1.86
C ASN A 129 -4.41 12.27 1.44
N SER A 130 -5.32 13.14 0.99
CA SER A 130 -5.10 14.57 0.81
C SER A 130 -5.81 15.35 1.92
N PRO A 131 -5.10 16.19 2.68
CA PRO A 131 -5.68 16.85 3.84
C PRO A 131 -6.74 17.89 3.43
N ILE A 132 -7.90 17.83 4.07
CA ILE A 132 -8.99 18.81 3.94
C ILE A 132 -8.76 20.09 4.76
N ASN A 133 -7.66 20.15 5.52
CA ASN A 133 -7.34 21.29 6.38
C ASN A 133 -6.65 22.40 5.57
N ASN A 134 -7.24 23.60 5.58
CA ASN A 134 -6.69 24.77 4.90
C ASN A 134 -5.40 25.34 5.57
N ARG A 135 -5.03 24.85 6.76
CA ARG A 135 -3.90 25.38 7.55
C ARG A 135 -2.53 25.03 6.96
N PHE A 136 -2.44 23.98 6.15
CA PHE A 136 -1.21 23.62 5.43
C PHE A 136 -1.55 23.38 3.95
N ARG A 137 -0.90 24.10 3.03
CA ARG A 137 -1.03 23.91 1.57
C ARG A 137 -0.35 22.61 1.10
N LEU A 138 -0.57 21.50 1.79
CA LEU A 138 0.03 20.20 1.47
C LEU A 138 -0.43 19.69 0.09
N HIS A 139 -1.63 20.09 -0.36
CA HIS A 139 -2.12 19.77 -1.70
C HIS A 139 -1.21 20.30 -2.83
N THR A 140 -0.41 21.34 -2.60
CA THR A 140 0.54 21.84 -3.62
C THR A 140 1.81 20.99 -3.71
N LYS A 141 2.03 20.09 -2.74
CA LYS A 141 3.15 19.13 -2.73
C LYS A 141 2.71 17.71 -3.09
N THR A 142 1.43 17.51 -3.42
CA THR A 142 0.89 16.21 -3.83
C THR A 142 0.51 16.26 -5.31
N SER A 143 1.12 15.41 -6.13
CA SER A 143 0.71 15.25 -7.54
C SER A 143 -0.23 14.05 -7.67
N PRO A 144 -1.39 14.19 -8.35
CA PRO A 144 -2.31 13.08 -8.56
C PRO A 144 -1.74 12.11 -9.59
N TYR A 145 -1.39 10.89 -9.15
CA TYR A 145 -0.98 9.82 -10.03
C TYR A 145 -2.09 8.79 -10.20
N ARG A 146 -2.31 8.35 -11.44
CA ARG A 146 -3.17 7.20 -11.75
C ARG A 146 -2.29 5.98 -11.99
N THR A 147 -2.61 4.89 -11.31
CA THR A 147 -1.97 3.59 -11.49
C THR A 147 -3.05 2.58 -11.87
N TYR A 148 -2.78 1.77 -12.89
CA TYR A 148 -3.68 0.70 -13.32
C TYR A 148 -3.15 -0.64 -12.80
N ALA A 149 -4.04 -1.53 -12.40
CA ALA A 149 -3.69 -2.91 -12.07
C ALA A 149 -4.44 -3.83 -13.01
N MET A 150 -3.74 -4.75 -13.66
CA MET A 150 -4.34 -5.79 -14.51
C MET A 150 -4.23 -7.13 -13.83
N ALA A 151 -5.33 -7.88 -13.84
CA ALA A 151 -5.45 -9.20 -13.25
C ALA A 151 -5.62 -10.24 -14.36
N PHE A 152 -4.81 -11.30 -14.32
CA PHE A 152 -4.88 -12.40 -15.29
C PHE A 152 -5.21 -13.72 -14.59
N THR A 153 -6.07 -14.53 -15.21
CA THR A 153 -6.30 -15.92 -14.80
C THR A 153 -5.18 -16.77 -15.37
N LEU A 154 -4.53 -17.55 -14.50
CA LEU A 154 -3.48 -18.48 -14.89
C LEU A 154 -3.97 -19.92 -14.73
N PRO A 155 -3.53 -20.85 -15.60
CA PRO A 155 -3.76 -22.27 -15.39
C PRO A 155 -3.25 -22.72 -14.02
N HIS A 156 -3.95 -23.67 -13.41
CA HIS A 156 -3.50 -24.29 -12.17
C HIS A 156 -2.12 -24.93 -12.38
N GLY A 157 -1.18 -24.70 -11.45
CA GLY A 157 0.18 -25.25 -11.55
C GLY A 157 1.18 -24.43 -12.39
N PHE A 158 0.79 -23.27 -12.92
CA PHE A 158 1.72 -22.41 -13.70
C PHE A 158 2.93 -21.91 -12.88
N PHE A 159 2.80 -21.83 -11.56
CA PHE A 159 3.90 -21.57 -10.62
C PHE A 159 4.00 -22.71 -9.61
N GLN A 160 5.08 -23.49 -9.64
CA GLN A 160 5.49 -24.27 -8.47
C GLN A 160 6.05 -23.30 -7.43
N THR A 161 5.41 -23.22 -6.25
CA THR A 161 5.74 -22.43 -5.03
C THR A 161 5.10 -21.06 -4.78
N CYS A 162 4.22 -20.54 -5.65
CA CYS A 162 3.31 -19.44 -5.29
C CYS A 162 1.86 -19.89 -5.46
N SER A 163 1.39 -20.73 -4.54
CA SER A 163 0.05 -21.30 -4.60
C SER A 163 -1.04 -20.22 -4.50
N SER A 164 -1.92 -20.28 -5.51
CA SER A 164 -3.19 -19.58 -5.70
C SER A 164 -3.15 -18.06 -5.98
N GLY A 165 -3.62 -17.71 -7.18
CA GLY A 165 -4.42 -16.50 -7.41
C GLY A 165 -3.71 -15.31 -8.04
N THR A 166 -4.11 -15.00 -9.28
CA THR A 166 -4.02 -13.70 -9.97
C THR A 166 -2.67 -12.99 -9.94
N LEU A 167 -1.97 -12.98 -11.08
CA LEU A 167 -0.87 -12.04 -11.28
C LEU A 167 -1.44 -10.63 -11.48
N ALA A 168 -1.27 -9.78 -10.49
CA ALA A 168 -1.54 -8.35 -10.60
C ALA A 168 -0.26 -7.64 -11.08
N ILE A 169 -0.24 -7.18 -12.32
CA ILE A 169 0.86 -6.36 -12.83
C ILE A 169 0.43 -4.89 -12.68
N PRO A 170 1.07 -4.09 -11.80
CA PRO A 170 0.84 -2.66 -11.76
C PRO A 170 1.44 -2.03 -13.02
N VAL A 171 0.61 -1.36 -13.81
CA VAL A 171 1.03 -0.53 -14.94
C VAL A 171 0.86 0.93 -14.52
N ARG A 172 1.99 1.63 -14.40
CA ARG A 172 2.00 3.06 -14.12
C ARG A 172 1.85 3.78 -15.45
N SER A 173 0.81 4.60 -15.63
CA SER A 173 0.79 5.56 -16.74
C SER A 173 1.40 6.86 -16.25
N ASP A 174 2.57 7.23 -16.77
CA ASP A 174 3.05 8.59 -16.66
C ASP A 174 2.34 9.42 -17.73
N ARG A 175 1.19 10.00 -17.37
CA ARG A 175 0.65 11.13 -18.12
C ARG A 175 0.84 12.34 -17.23
N SER A 176 1.89 13.11 -17.49
CA SER A 176 1.94 14.52 -17.11
C SER A 176 0.71 15.20 -17.70
N VAL A 177 -0.24 15.56 -16.86
CA VAL A 177 -1.32 16.48 -17.27
C VAL A 177 -0.71 17.87 -17.16
N ASP A 178 -0.27 18.42 -18.29
CA ASP A 178 0.13 19.83 -18.37
C ASP A 178 -1.04 20.73 -17.96
N PRO A 179 -0.92 21.58 -16.93
CA PRO A 179 -2.00 22.45 -16.50
C PRO A 179 -2.27 23.66 -17.43
N LEU A 180 -1.68 23.73 -18.63
CA LEU A 180 -1.68 24.94 -19.48
C LEU A 180 -2.10 24.75 -20.95
N ALA A 181 -2.83 23.68 -21.29
CA ALA A 181 -3.47 23.59 -22.60
C ALA A 181 -4.91 24.11 -22.57
N SER A 182 -5.08 25.42 -22.34
CA SER A 182 -6.26 26.15 -22.80
C SER A 182 -5.94 26.79 -24.15
N ALA A 183 -6.39 26.16 -25.24
CA ALA A 183 -6.45 26.77 -26.55
C ALA A 183 -7.59 26.16 -27.38
N ASN A 184 -8.63 26.98 -27.56
CA ASN A 184 -9.54 27.06 -28.72
C ASN A 184 -10.18 25.78 -29.25
N PHE A 185 -11.47 25.63 -28.95
CA PHE A 185 -12.45 25.09 -29.92
C PHE A 185 -13.79 25.79 -29.73
N GLY A 186 -14.25 26.47 -30.79
CA GLY A 186 -15.66 26.78 -31.10
C GLY A 186 -16.32 27.89 -30.30
#